data_AF-A0A662URJ1-F1
#
_entry.id   AF-A0A662URJ1-F1
#
_cell.length_a   1.000
_cell.length_b   1.000
_cell.length_c   1.000
_cell.angle_alpha   90.00
_cell.angle_beta   90.00
_cell.angle_gamma   90.00
#
_symmetry.space_group_name_H-M   'P 1'
#
loop_
_entity.id
_entity.type
_entity.pdbx_description
1 polymer ?
#
loop_
_entity_poly.entity_id
_entity_poly.type
_entity_poly.pdbx_seq_one_letter_code
_entity_poly.pdbx_strand_id
1 'polypeptide(L)'
;MFFIRGYVIRTGGYASKVKLDVVEYLVPYQLGKFNSIAWTVLFAPFLEEILFFAIPSMFGFWYTVTGLVTWASVHIGRIAYGLRFMTSTVDRIGATISYAMFISLHGWLSLWLWSIGFGLLSIVLHSLHNALCVLTIVFAKRFEKRKYWVKYKIF
;
A
#
# COMPACT_ATOMS: atom_id res chain seq x y z
N MET A 1 -0.17 -15.58 8.46
CA MET A 1 0.76 -16.32 7.59
C MET A 1 0.84 -15.56 6.26
N PHE A 2 1.88 -14.75 6.06
CA PHE A 2 2.08 -14.06 4.80
C PHE A 2 2.55 -15.10 3.77
N PHE A 3 1.72 -15.37 2.75
CA PHE A 3 2.09 -16.20 1.61
C PHE A 3 3.16 -15.47 0.79
N ILE A 4 4.42 -15.53 1.23
CA ILE A 4 5.57 -15.15 0.42
C ILE A 4 5.91 -16.35 -0.47
N ARG A 5 5.04 -16.65 -1.44
CA ARG A 5 5.52 -17.36 -2.63
C ARG A 5 6.33 -16.34 -3.41
N GLY A 6 7.65 -16.46 -3.35
CA GLY A 6 8.58 -15.64 -4.11
C GLY A 6 8.38 -15.92 -5.60
N TYR A 7 7.47 -15.19 -6.23
CA TYR A 7 7.39 -15.15 -7.68
C TYR A 7 8.61 -14.37 -8.18
N VAL A 8 9.61 -15.10 -8.68
CA VAL A 8 10.63 -14.53 -9.55
C VAL A 8 9.89 -14.11 -10.82
N ILE A 9 9.56 -12.83 -10.92
CA ILE A 9 9.09 -12.23 -12.17
C ILE A 9 10.29 -12.33 -13.12
N ARG A 10 10.35 -13.40 -13.91
CA ARG A 10 11.22 -13.45 -15.09
C ARG A 10 10.65 -12.44 -16.07
N THR A 11 11.15 -11.20 -16.01
CA THR A 11 10.95 -10.19 -17.05
C THR A 11 11.61 -10.71 -18.32
N GLY A 12 10.88 -11.52 -19.07
CA GLY A 12 11.29 -11.99 -20.38
C GLY A 12 11.45 -10.81 -21.32
N GLY A 13 12.63 -10.71 -21.92
CA GLY A 13 12.76 -10.29 -23.31
C GLY A 13 13.00 -8.82 -23.64
N TYR A 14 12.88 -7.86 -22.71
CA TYR A 14 13.24 -6.47 -23.00
C TYR A 14 14.21 -5.90 -21.98
N ALA A 15 15.44 -5.72 -22.45
CA ALA A 15 16.60 -5.17 -21.77
C ALA A 15 16.50 -3.67 -21.45
N SER A 16 15.34 -3.20 -21.00
CA SER A 16 15.23 -1.96 -20.26
C SER A 16 14.88 -2.33 -18.82
N LYS A 17 15.87 -2.11 -17.96
CA LYS A 17 15.75 -2.14 -16.51
C LYS A 17 14.61 -1.21 -16.09
N VAL A 18 13.37 -1.69 -16.11
CA VAL A 18 12.32 -1.07 -15.33
C VAL A 18 12.63 -1.46 -13.90
N LYS A 19 13.53 -0.68 -13.28
CA LYS A 19 13.68 -0.58 -11.83
C LYS A 19 12.36 -0.03 -11.29
N LEU A 20 11.30 -0.81 -11.39
CA LEU A 20 10.09 -0.61 -10.63
C LEU A 20 10.44 -1.00 -9.19
N ASP A 21 11.23 -0.15 -8.53
CA ASP A 21 11.29 -0.13 -7.09
C ASP A 21 9.83 0.05 -6.67
N VAL A 22 9.25 -0.90 -5.93
CA VAL A 22 7.86 -0.84 -5.41
C VAL A 22 7.49 0.51 -4.75
N VAL A 23 8.52 1.31 -4.41
CA VAL A 23 8.43 2.72 -3.99
C VAL A 23 7.87 3.63 -5.09
N GLU A 24 8.23 3.47 -6.37
CA GLU A 24 7.75 4.31 -7.49
C GLU A 24 6.25 4.20 -7.76
N TYR A 25 5.58 3.09 -7.40
CA TYR A 25 4.13 2.99 -7.58
C TYR A 25 3.33 3.76 -6.52
N LEU A 26 3.97 4.19 -5.42
CA LEU A 26 3.35 4.88 -4.28
C LEU A 26 3.52 6.40 -4.30
N VAL A 27 4.17 6.94 -5.34
CA VAL A 27 4.76 8.28 -5.27
C VAL A 27 4.42 9.06 -6.53
N PRO A 28 4.11 10.36 -6.44
CA PRO A 28 4.16 11.26 -7.59
C PRO A 28 5.56 11.18 -8.20
N TYR A 29 5.69 10.72 -9.45
CA TYR A 29 6.95 10.45 -10.18
C TYR A 29 8.01 11.57 -10.16
N GLN A 30 7.70 12.73 -9.60
CA GLN A 30 8.51 13.94 -9.55
C GLN A 30 9.16 14.20 -8.16
N LEU A 31 8.86 13.42 -7.13
CA LEU A 31 9.40 13.62 -5.78
C LEU A 31 10.67 12.79 -5.52
N GLY A 32 11.72 13.41 -5.00
CA GLY A 32 12.92 12.70 -4.53
C GLY A 32 12.63 11.68 -3.41
N LYS A 33 13.53 10.73 -3.16
CA LYS A 33 13.32 9.59 -2.24
C LYS A 33 12.90 9.94 -0.81
N PHE A 34 13.36 11.08 -0.29
CA PHE A 34 12.95 11.54 1.03
C PHE A 34 11.50 12.08 0.98
N ASN A 35 11.23 12.95 0.02
CA ASN A 35 9.90 13.52 -0.21
C ASN A 35 8.86 12.44 -0.48
N SER A 36 9.24 11.36 -1.16
CA SER A 36 8.36 10.24 -1.43
C SER A 36 7.95 9.47 -0.16
N ILE A 37 8.87 9.30 0.79
CA ILE A 37 8.60 8.64 2.06
C ILE A 37 7.72 9.55 2.92
N ALA A 38 8.08 10.82 3.06
CA ALA A 38 7.28 11.79 3.80
C ALA A 38 5.85 11.89 3.23
N TRP A 39 5.72 11.90 1.90
CA TRP A 39 4.42 11.87 1.23
C TRP A 39 3.62 10.62 1.58
N THR A 40 4.21 9.44 1.44
CA THR A 40 3.53 8.15 1.69
C THR A 40 3.14 7.95 3.14
N VAL A 41 3.98 8.40 4.08
CA VAL A 41 3.83 8.13 5.51
C VAL A 41 3.03 9.20 6.23
N LEU A 42 3.11 10.47 5.81
CA LEU A 42 2.51 11.59 6.54
C LEU A 42 1.41 12.28 5.73
N PHE A 43 1.75 12.79 4.54
CA PHE A 43 0.81 13.64 3.80
C PHE A 43 -0.36 12.88 3.18
N ALA A 44 -0.11 11.74 2.54
CA ALA A 44 -1.16 10.94 1.93
C ALA A 44 -2.15 10.39 2.97
N PRO A 45 -1.73 9.74 4.08
CA PRO A 45 -2.65 9.32 5.14
C PRO A 45 -3.49 10.47 5.68
N PHE A 46 -2.86 11.62 5.96
CA PHE A 46 -3.59 12.80 6.43
C PHE A 46 -4.68 13.23 5.45
N LEU A 47 -4.35 13.41 4.16
CA LEU A 47 -5.32 13.83 3.15
C LEU A 47 -6.42 12.79 2.94
N GLU A 48 -6.08 11.51 2.92
CA GLU A 48 -7.05 10.42 2.77
C GLU A 48 -8.03 10.38 3.95
N GLU A 49 -7.53 10.48 5.18
CA GLU A 49 -8.38 10.50 6.38
C GLU A 49 -9.34 11.70 6.38
N ILE A 50 -8.85 12.89 6.00
CA ILE A 50 -9.70 14.08 5.93
C ILE A 50 -10.75 13.95 4.84
N LEU A 51 -10.35 13.55 3.63
CA LEU A 51 -11.24 13.51 2.47
C LEU A 51 -12.28 12.40 2.56
N PHE A 52 -11.89 11.20 2.99
CA PHE A 52 -12.75 10.02 2.94
C PHE A 52 -13.46 9.72 4.26
N PHE A 53 -13.03 10.31 5.37
CA PHE A 53 -13.66 10.03 6.67
C PHE A 53 -14.05 11.29 7.43
N ALA A 54 -13.15 12.27 7.61
CA ALA A 54 -13.45 13.47 8.39
C ALA A 54 -14.58 14.29 7.78
N ILE A 55 -14.44 14.71 6.52
CA ILE A 55 -15.47 15.51 5.82
C ILE A 55 -16.79 14.73 5.75
N PRO A 56 -16.82 13.47 5.30
CA PRO A 56 -18.06 12.69 5.31
C PRO A 56 -18.70 12.53 6.70
N SER A 57 -17.90 12.38 7.76
CA SER A 57 -18.43 12.24 9.13
C SER A 57 -19.18 13.47 9.63
N MET A 58 -18.85 14.65 9.12
CA MET A 58 -19.58 15.89 9.43
C MET A 58 -21.02 15.87 8.88
N PHE A 59 -21.30 15.05 7.87
CA PHE A 59 -22.63 14.89 7.27
C PHE A 59 -23.39 13.68 7.85
N GLY A 60 -22.76 12.91 8.74
CA GLY A 60 -23.36 11.77 9.43
C GLY A 60 -22.81 10.41 9.00
N PHE A 61 -23.17 9.38 9.76
CA PHE A 61 -22.61 8.02 9.64
C PHE A 61 -22.68 7.45 8.21
N TRP A 62 -23.83 7.59 7.55
CA TRP A 62 -24.01 7.03 6.21
C TRP A 62 -23.12 7.69 5.15
N TYR A 63 -22.80 8.98 5.29
CA TYR A 63 -21.83 9.63 4.42
C TYR A 63 -20.42 9.08 4.66
N THR A 64 -20.03 8.83 5.91
CA THR A 64 -18.76 8.14 6.22
C THR A 64 -18.68 6.75 5.59
N VAL A 65 -19.78 6.00 5.55
CA VAL A 65 -19.86 4.71 4.83
C VAL A 65 -19.59 4.90 3.34
N THR A 66 -20.15 5.94 2.70
CA THR A 66 -19.84 6.22 1.27
C THR A 66 -18.37 6.59 1.06
N GLY A 67 -17.77 7.31 2.01
CA GLY A 67 -16.34 7.62 2.02
C GLY A 67 -15.47 6.38 2.10
N LEU A 68 -15.80 5.45 3.00
CA LEU A 68 -15.17 4.12 3.10
C LEU A 68 -15.25 3.35 1.78
N VAL A 69 -16.44 3.24 1.18
CA VAL A 69 -16.64 2.51 -0.08
C VAL A 69 -15.81 3.11 -1.21
N THR A 70 -15.77 4.45 -1.29
CA THR A 70 -14.99 5.18 -2.30
C THR A 70 -13.49 4.95 -2.09
N TRP A 71 -13.00 5.14 -0.86
CA TRP A 71 -11.60 4.92 -0.51
C TRP A 71 -11.15 3.48 -0.79
N ALA A 72 -11.96 2.49 -0.39
CA ALA A 72 -11.67 1.08 -0.63
C ALA A 72 -11.63 0.76 -2.14
N SER A 73 -12.55 1.32 -2.92
CA SER A 73 -12.63 1.10 -4.37
C SER A 73 -11.41 1.64 -5.10
N VAL A 74 -10.91 2.82 -4.73
CA VAL A 74 -9.66 3.40 -5.29
C VAL A 74 -8.47 2.48 -5.01
N HIS A 75 -8.35 1.99 -3.78
CA HIS A 75 -7.26 1.11 -3.36
C HIS A 75 -7.32 -0.26 -4.06
N ILE A 76 -8.52 -0.86 -4.13
CA ILE A 76 -8.73 -2.14 -4.80
C ILE A 76 -8.45 -2.02 -6.30
N GLY A 77 -8.91 -0.95 -6.95
CA GLY A 77 -8.62 -0.69 -8.36
C GLY A 77 -7.12 -0.55 -8.63
N ARG A 78 -6.43 0.17 -7.76
CA ARG A 78 -4.97 0.36 -7.85
C ARG A 78 -4.20 -0.95 -7.68
N ILE A 79 -4.54 -1.80 -6.71
CA ILE A 79 -3.87 -3.10 -6.57
C ILE A 79 -4.20 -4.02 -7.74
N ALA A 80 -5.46 -4.06 -8.19
CA ALA A 80 -5.88 -4.89 -9.31
C ALA A 80 -5.09 -4.54 -10.59
N TYR A 81 -4.86 -3.25 -10.82
CA TYR A 81 -3.99 -2.77 -11.89
C TYR A 81 -2.54 -3.26 -11.71
N GLY A 82 -1.97 -3.19 -10.52
CA GLY A 82 -0.61 -3.69 -10.23
C GLY A 82 -0.46 -5.21 -10.40
N LEU A 83 -1.51 -5.97 -10.07
CA LEU A 83 -1.51 -7.44 -10.17
C LEU A 83 -1.70 -7.95 -11.61
N ARG A 84 -1.93 -7.08 -12.61
CA ARG A 84 -2.08 -7.48 -14.02
C ARG A 84 -0.88 -8.24 -14.58
N PHE A 85 0.29 -8.08 -13.97
CA PHE A 85 1.54 -8.72 -14.37
C PHE A 85 1.74 -10.12 -13.76
N MET A 86 0.87 -10.55 -12.84
CA MET A 86 0.92 -11.91 -12.30
C MET A 86 0.34 -12.89 -13.31
N THR A 87 1.10 -13.95 -13.62
CA THR A 87 0.71 -14.96 -14.61
C THR A 87 -0.34 -15.94 -14.09
N SER A 88 -0.34 -16.20 -12.79
CA SER A 88 -1.28 -17.11 -12.14
C SER A 88 -2.59 -16.39 -11.77
N THR A 89 -3.70 -16.82 -12.37
CA THR A 89 -5.04 -16.30 -12.08
C THR A 89 -5.42 -16.51 -10.62
N VAL A 90 -5.07 -17.67 -10.04
CA VAL A 90 -5.39 -18.01 -8.65
C VAL A 90 -4.67 -17.05 -7.69
N ASP A 91 -3.38 -16.80 -7.92
CA ASP A 91 -2.61 -15.88 -7.08
C ASP A 91 -3.09 -14.43 -7.23
N ARG A 92 -3.45 -14.02 -8.44
CA ARG A 92 -4.01 -12.69 -8.70
C ARG A 92 -5.33 -12.47 -7.95
N ILE A 93 -6.24 -13.44 -8.02
CA ILE A 93 -7.53 -13.38 -7.30
C ILE A 93 -7.29 -13.41 -5.79
N GLY A 94 -6.47 -14.35 -5.31
CA GLY A 94 -6.13 -14.46 -3.89
C GLY A 94 -5.51 -13.18 -3.32
N ALA A 95 -4.58 -12.56 -4.04
CA ALA A 95 -3.97 -11.29 -3.66
C ALA A 95 -5.00 -10.14 -3.66
N THR A 96 -5.87 -10.09 -4.66
CA THR A 96 -6.93 -9.06 -4.75
C THR A 96 -7.90 -9.17 -3.56
N ILE A 97 -8.39 -10.39 -3.26
CA ILE A 97 -9.31 -10.63 -2.13
C ILE A 97 -8.62 -10.30 -0.81
N SER A 98 -7.39 -10.78 -0.61
CA SER A 98 -6.65 -10.52 0.63
C SER A 98 -6.45 -9.02 0.85
N TYR A 99 -6.09 -8.28 -0.20
CA TYR A 99 -5.91 -6.84 -0.14
C TYR A 99 -7.23 -6.11 0.09
N ALA A 100 -8.32 -6.52 -0.58
CA ALA A 100 -9.65 -5.96 -0.38
C ALA A 100 -10.12 -6.14 1.07
N MET A 101 -9.94 -7.32 1.66
CA MET A 101 -10.26 -7.56 3.07
C MET A 101 -9.42 -6.68 3.99
N PHE A 102 -8.12 -6.60 3.74
CA PHE A 102 -7.20 -5.76 4.51
C PHE A 102 -7.62 -4.27 4.49
N ILE A 103 -7.86 -3.73 3.30
CA ILE A 103 -8.30 -2.34 3.09
C ILE A 103 -9.66 -2.12 3.75
N SER A 104 -10.65 -2.99 3.53
CA SER A 104 -11.97 -2.83 4.15
C SER A 104 -11.91 -2.82 5.67
N LEU A 105 -11.07 -3.66 6.29
CA LEU A 105 -10.88 -3.65 7.75
C LEU A 105 -10.21 -2.37 8.24
N HIS A 106 -9.18 -1.89 7.55
CA HIS A 106 -8.52 -0.63 7.88
C HIS A 106 -9.49 0.57 7.76
N GLY A 107 -10.24 0.62 6.66
CA GLY A 107 -11.23 1.66 6.46
C GLY A 107 -12.39 1.58 7.46
N TRP A 108 -12.81 0.38 7.86
CA TRP A 108 -13.82 0.20 8.91
C TRP A 108 -13.34 0.74 10.27
N LEU A 109 -12.09 0.48 10.63
CA LEU A 109 -11.48 1.07 11.83
C LEU A 109 -11.48 2.61 11.76
N SER A 110 -11.13 3.17 10.59
CA SER A 110 -11.09 4.61 10.38
C SER A 110 -12.48 5.23 10.51
N LEU A 111 -13.48 4.63 9.85
CA LEU A 111 -14.89 4.99 9.95
C LEU A 111 -15.36 4.97 11.41
N TRP A 112 -15.04 3.92 12.16
CA TRP A 112 -15.42 3.81 13.56
C TRP A 112 -14.77 4.92 14.40
N LEU A 113 -13.46 5.12 14.30
CA LEU A 113 -12.73 6.16 15.03
C LEU A 113 -13.26 7.57 14.75
N TRP A 114 -13.54 7.90 13.49
CA TRP A 114 -14.15 9.18 13.13
C TRP A 114 -15.58 9.30 13.68
N SER A 115 -16.36 8.23 13.69
CA SER A 115 -17.74 8.23 14.24
C SER A 115 -17.78 8.47 15.75
N ILE A 116 -16.72 8.13 16.48
CA ILE A 116 -16.62 8.34 17.94
C ILE A 116 -15.72 9.53 18.33
N GLY A 117 -15.30 10.36 17.37
CA GLY A 117 -14.52 11.59 17.62
C GLY A 117 -13.01 11.39 17.80
N PHE A 118 -12.48 10.20 17.54
CA PHE A 118 -11.05 9.86 17.62
C PHE A 118 -10.33 9.95 16.27
N GLY A 119 -10.73 10.89 15.40
CA GLY A 119 -10.16 11.04 14.05
C GLY A 119 -8.64 11.26 14.01
N LEU A 120 -8.08 11.98 15.00
CA LEU A 120 -6.62 12.15 15.09
C LEU A 120 -5.88 10.82 15.31
N LEU A 121 -6.45 9.93 16.12
CA LEU A 121 -5.90 8.58 16.32
C LEU A 121 -5.94 7.77 15.02
N SER A 122 -7.00 7.92 14.22
CA SER A 122 -7.12 7.30 12.90
C SER A 122 -5.95 7.72 11.99
N ILE A 123 -5.67 9.02 11.90
CA ILE A 123 -4.53 9.55 11.14
C ILE A 123 -3.20 8.97 11.61
N VAL A 124 -2.97 8.90 12.92
CA VAL A 124 -1.73 8.35 13.48
C VAL A 124 -1.59 6.87 13.16
N LEU A 125 -2.65 6.08 13.31
CA LEU A 125 -2.63 4.65 13.01
C LEU A 125 -2.43 4.38 11.51
N HIS A 126 -3.06 5.15 10.64
CA HIS A 126 -2.87 5.06 9.19
C HIS A 126 -1.42 5.42 8.80
N SER A 127 -0.88 6.51 9.36
CA SER A 127 0.51 6.91 9.13
C SER A 127 1.50 5.85 9.61
N LEU A 128 1.25 5.28 10.80
CA LEU A 128 2.05 4.19 11.36
C LEU A 128 1.99 2.93 10.48
N HIS A 129 0.81 2.57 9.99
CA HIS A 129 0.63 1.46 9.07
C HIS A 129 1.49 1.66 7.82
N ASN A 130 1.43 2.83 7.19
CA ASN A 130 2.24 3.15 6.01
C ASN A 130 3.73 3.13 6.32
N ALA A 131 4.16 3.65 7.48
CA ALA A 131 5.55 3.59 7.93
C ALA A 131 6.04 2.14 8.04
N LEU A 132 5.24 1.25 8.65
CA LEU A 132 5.56 -0.17 8.80
C LEU A 132 5.65 -0.87 7.44
N CYS A 133 4.75 -0.57 6.49
CA CYS A 133 4.82 -1.08 5.13
C CYS A 133 6.09 -0.63 4.40
N VAL A 134 6.43 0.66 4.46
CA VAL A 134 7.66 1.21 3.87
C VAL A 134 8.90 0.54 4.48
N LEU A 135 8.95 0.41 5.81
CA LEU A 135 10.05 -0.26 6.50
C LEU A 135 10.19 -1.71 6.05
N THR A 136 9.09 -2.45 5.97
CA THR A 136 9.10 -3.85 5.51
C THR A 136 9.68 -3.99 4.11
N ILE A 137 9.32 -3.08 3.19
CA ILE A 137 9.88 -3.05 1.83
C ILE A 137 11.38 -2.73 1.83
N VAL A 138 11.82 -1.75 2.64
CA VAL A 138 13.23 -1.38 2.76
C VAL A 138 14.06 -2.54 3.32
N PHE A 139 13.56 -3.22 4.35
CA PHE A 139 14.24 -4.39 4.92
C PHE A 139 14.29 -5.56 3.92
N ALA A 140 13.18 -5.88 3.26
CA ALA A 140 13.12 -6.95 2.26
C ALA A 140 14.17 -6.74 1.15
N LYS A 141 14.29 -5.51 0.61
CA LYS A 141 15.31 -5.17 -0.39
C LYS A 141 16.73 -5.30 0.14
N ARG A 142 16.97 -4.95 1.40
CA ARG A 142 18.29 -5.10 2.04
C ARG A 142 18.70 -6.56 2.15
N PHE A 143 17.78 -7.44 2.50
CA PHE A 143 18.03 -8.89 2.57
C PHE A 143 18.27 -9.50 1.19
N GLU A 144 17.50 -9.09 0.19
CA GLU A 144 17.69 -9.56 -1.18
C GLU A 144 19.07 -9.18 -1.72
N LYS A 145 19.51 -7.92 -1.53
CA LYS A 145 20.88 -7.51 -1.88
C LYS A 145 21.94 -8.36 -1.18
N ARG A 146 21.80 -8.63 0.13
CA ARG A 146 22.76 -9.48 0.86
C ARG A 146 22.83 -10.90 0.29
N LYS A 147 21.70 -11.51 -0.08
CA LYS A 147 21.65 -12.87 -0.66
C LYS A 147 22.41 -12.95 -1.98
N TYR A 148 22.29 -11.94 -2.85
CA TYR A 148 23.07 -11.88 -4.09
C TYR A 148 24.56 -11.67 -3.81
N TRP A 149 24.93 -10.78 -2.89
CA TRP A 149 26.34 -10.55 -2.54
C TRP A 149 27.05 -11.79 -1.97
N VAL A 150 26.37 -12.61 -1.17
CA VAL A 150 26.94 -13.89 -0.69
C VAL A 150 27.17 -14.86 -1.84
N LYS A 151 26.31 -14.86 -2.87
CA LYS A 151 26.44 -15.74 -4.04
C LYS A 151 27.61 -15.35 -4.96
N TYR A 152 28.01 -14.09 -4.99
CA TYR A 152 29.14 -13.59 -5.80
C TYR A 152 30.48 -13.50 -5.05
N LYS A 153 30.50 -13.76 -3.73
CA LYS A 153 31.73 -13.80 -2.92
C LYS A 153 32.37 -15.20 -2.81
N ILE A 154 31.82 -16.17 -3.51
CA ILE A 154 32.39 -17.52 -3.63
C ILE A 154 33.10 -17.61 -4.98
N PHE A 155 34.13 -16.77 -5.19
CA PHE A 155 35.17 -16.91 -6.22
C PHE A 155 36.39 -16.12 -5.76
#